data_AF-A0A067PBU1-F1
#
_entry.id   AF-A0A067PBU1-F1
#
_cell.length_a   1.000
_cell.length_b   1.000
_cell.length_c   1.000
_cell.angle_alpha   90.00
_cell.angle_beta   90.00
_cell.angle_gamma   90.00
#
_symmetry.space_group_name_H-M   'P 1'
#
loop_
_entity.id
_entity.type
_entity.pdbx_description
1 polymer ?
#
loop_
_entity_poly.entity_id
_entity_poly.type
_entity_poly.pdbx_seq_one_letter_code
_entity_poly.pdbx_strand_id
1 'polypeptide(L)'
;MNVVDATGVHPMTVHFCSCAAQKSEFEQLLDMGIYPGSVKWLRMAFTFAMLDSFHIANLECKTNAREYYQIIRRTTSPAFPHRVQDRYREFMRVVWQWQHLKVMKWNGFGHGPYMTLGSGQLALWCAACPQPGINLLENWKEDEERKPYLYTQTLNLDGNMKAEQMVQKYVDLALTDGGGFMVADGPYQDSIQCSVKIKEKATCNNLWAISMGNMSSKGLQVTGIGAAACARHRSFCPHSCVNFQKGERSVLILLLP
;
A
#
# COMPACT_ATOMS: atom_id res chain seq x y z
N MET A 1 26.87 -6.14 -16.03
CA MET A 1 25.61 -5.83 -15.33
C MET A 1 24.85 -4.79 -16.14
N ASN A 2 23.52 -4.88 -16.22
CA ASN A 2 22.71 -3.82 -16.86
C ASN A 2 22.21 -2.87 -15.77
N VAL A 3 22.62 -1.61 -15.84
CA VAL A 3 22.16 -0.55 -14.93
C VAL A 3 21.11 0.27 -15.67
N VAL A 4 19.91 0.33 -15.13
CA VAL A 4 18.82 1.12 -15.68
C VAL A 4 18.78 2.46 -14.96
N ASP A 5 18.94 3.53 -15.72
CA ASP A 5 18.91 4.92 -15.25
C ASP A 5 17.79 5.70 -15.95
N ALA A 6 17.45 6.90 -15.47
CA ALA A 6 16.51 7.81 -16.12
C ALA A 6 16.94 8.14 -17.57
N THR A 7 18.23 8.09 -17.86
CA THR A 7 18.81 8.30 -19.20
C THR A 7 18.75 7.08 -20.11
N GLY A 8 18.43 5.88 -19.60
CA GLY A 8 18.34 4.66 -20.40
C GLY A 8 18.94 3.43 -19.72
N VAL A 9 19.13 2.36 -20.51
CA VAL A 9 19.72 1.09 -20.07
C VAL A 9 21.19 1.05 -20.47
N HIS A 10 22.06 0.94 -19.48
CA HIS A 10 23.51 0.99 -19.64
C HIS A 10 24.14 -0.38 -19.32
N PRO A 11 24.70 -1.07 -20.32
CA PRO A 11 25.50 -2.27 -20.09
C PRO A 11 26.88 -1.86 -19.55
N MET A 12 27.19 -2.22 -18.31
CA MET A 12 28.43 -1.83 -17.64
C MET A 12 29.10 -3.02 -16.95
N THR A 13 30.43 -3.01 -16.91
CA THR A 13 31.20 -3.93 -16.06
C THR A 13 31.31 -3.32 -14.68
N VAL A 14 30.80 -4.03 -13.67
CA VAL A 14 30.86 -3.58 -12.27
C VAL A 14 31.84 -4.49 -11.53
N HIS A 15 32.81 -3.87 -10.88
CA HIS A 15 33.79 -4.53 -10.04
C HIS A 15 33.46 -4.24 -8.59
N PHE A 16 33.11 -5.28 -7.84
CA PHE A 16 32.88 -5.16 -6.41
C PHE A 16 34.22 -5.10 -5.67
N CYS A 17 34.25 -4.28 -4.62
CA CYS A 17 35.38 -4.23 -3.72
C CYS A 17 35.57 -5.61 -3.07
N SER A 18 36.82 -6.11 -3.07
CA SER A 18 37.20 -7.40 -2.45
C SER A 18 38.12 -7.23 -1.24
N CYS A 19 38.09 -6.06 -0.58
CA CYS A 19 38.90 -5.80 0.62
C CYS A 19 38.45 -6.65 1.82
N ALA A 20 39.32 -6.82 2.81
CA ALA A 20 39.06 -7.66 3.98
C ALA A 20 37.82 -7.24 4.80
N ALA A 21 37.50 -5.94 4.81
CA ALA A 21 36.30 -5.38 5.46
C ALA A 21 35.18 -5.05 4.45
N GLN A 22 35.06 -5.83 3.36
CA GLN A 22 34.04 -5.58 2.34
C GLN A 22 32.62 -5.75 2.91
N LYS A 23 31.74 -4.81 2.54
CA LYS A 23 30.31 -5.01 2.63
C LYS A 23 29.86 -6.02 1.57
N SER A 24 28.67 -6.58 1.73
CA SER A 24 28.10 -7.45 0.69
C SER A 24 27.90 -6.68 -0.63
N GLU A 25 27.89 -7.40 -1.76
CA GLU A 25 27.77 -6.79 -3.09
C GLU A 25 26.52 -5.89 -3.22
N PHE A 26 25.40 -6.28 -2.59
CA PHE A 26 24.17 -5.49 -2.62
C PHE A 26 24.32 -4.17 -1.84
N GLU A 27 24.98 -4.19 -0.69
CA GLU A 27 25.24 -2.99 0.12
C GLU A 27 26.16 -2.02 -0.62
N GLN A 28 27.18 -2.54 -1.31
CA GLN A 28 28.06 -1.72 -2.15
C GLN A 28 27.28 -1.01 -3.26
N LEU A 29 26.28 -1.66 -3.87
CA LEU A 29 25.41 -0.99 -4.86
C LEU A 29 24.53 0.08 -4.22
N LEU A 30 23.95 -0.20 -3.05
CA LEU A 30 23.12 0.78 -2.34
C LEU A 30 23.93 2.02 -1.93
N ASP A 31 25.17 1.83 -1.49
CA ASP A 31 26.11 2.93 -1.20
C ASP A 31 26.38 3.79 -2.45
N MET A 32 26.32 3.20 -3.65
CA MET A 32 26.46 3.90 -4.93
C MET A 32 25.15 4.50 -5.47
N GLY A 33 24.04 4.41 -4.73
CA GLY A 33 22.73 4.89 -5.19
C GLY A 33 22.09 3.99 -6.25
N ILE A 34 22.44 2.70 -6.24
CA ILE A 34 21.99 1.69 -7.20
C ILE A 34 21.22 0.61 -6.46
N TYR A 35 19.94 0.45 -6.79
CA TYR A 35 19.08 -0.57 -6.22
C TYR A 35 19.15 -1.88 -7.01
N PRO A 36 19.52 -3.02 -6.39
CA PRO A 36 19.66 -4.29 -7.11
C PRO A 36 18.30 -4.86 -7.54
N GLY A 37 18.23 -5.39 -8.78
CA GLY A 37 17.01 -6.08 -9.27
C GLY A 37 16.77 -7.45 -8.60
N SER A 38 17.79 -8.00 -7.95
CA SER A 38 17.78 -9.27 -7.25
C SER A 38 18.92 -9.33 -6.25
N VAL A 39 18.66 -9.81 -5.03
CA VAL A 39 19.70 -10.00 -4.01
C VAL A 39 20.56 -11.24 -4.30
N LYS A 40 20.02 -12.25 -4.99
CA LYS A 40 20.73 -13.52 -5.27
C LYS A 40 21.61 -13.47 -6.51
N TRP A 41 21.21 -12.70 -7.52
CA TRP A 41 21.85 -12.68 -8.84
C TRP A 41 21.90 -11.26 -9.37
N LEU A 42 22.99 -10.54 -9.07
CA LEU A 42 23.21 -9.13 -9.40
C LEU A 42 23.57 -8.92 -10.88
N ARG A 43 22.69 -9.37 -11.78
CA ARG A 43 22.84 -9.13 -13.22
C ARG A 43 22.30 -7.77 -13.65
N MET A 44 21.46 -7.18 -12.81
CA MET A 44 20.78 -5.92 -13.10
C MET A 44 20.54 -5.07 -11.87
N ALA A 45 20.50 -3.77 -12.08
CA ALA A 45 20.16 -2.81 -11.05
C ALA A 45 19.50 -1.55 -11.63
N PHE A 46 18.88 -0.75 -10.77
CA PHE A 46 18.15 0.45 -11.11
C PHE A 46 18.69 1.60 -10.27
N THR A 47 18.95 2.76 -10.85
CA THR A 47 19.43 3.92 -10.08
C THR A 47 18.30 4.48 -9.20
N PHE A 48 18.64 5.03 -8.04
CA PHE A 48 17.66 5.72 -7.18
C PHE A 48 17.00 6.89 -7.94
N ALA A 49 17.77 7.59 -8.77
CA ALA A 49 17.27 8.68 -9.62
C ALA A 49 16.16 8.21 -10.56
N MET A 50 16.30 7.03 -11.18
CA MET A 50 15.27 6.45 -12.04
C MET A 50 14.01 6.06 -11.24
N LEU A 51 14.18 5.47 -10.06
CA LEU A 51 13.05 5.08 -9.21
C LEU A 51 12.27 6.28 -8.68
N ASP A 52 12.96 7.34 -8.28
CA ASP A 52 12.34 8.60 -7.87
C ASP A 52 11.68 9.32 -9.07
N SER A 53 12.31 9.30 -10.25
CA SER A 53 11.71 9.83 -11.49
C SER A 53 10.43 9.07 -11.87
N PHE A 54 10.43 7.74 -11.77
CA PHE A 54 9.22 6.96 -11.97
C PHE A 54 8.13 7.32 -10.97
N HIS A 55 8.48 7.48 -9.69
CA HIS A 55 7.52 7.83 -8.65
C HIS A 55 6.82 9.16 -8.96
N ILE A 56 7.57 10.18 -9.39
CA ILE A 56 7.01 11.48 -9.80
C ILE A 56 6.13 11.32 -11.05
N ALA A 57 6.59 10.62 -12.08
CA ALA A 57 5.81 10.39 -13.29
C ALA A 57 4.50 9.61 -13.02
N ASN A 58 4.53 8.69 -12.06
CA ASN A 58 3.35 7.95 -11.63
C ASN A 58 2.33 8.85 -10.92
N LEU A 59 2.79 9.76 -10.05
CA LEU A 59 1.92 10.68 -9.32
C LEU A 59 1.36 11.79 -10.22
N GLU A 60 2.22 12.49 -10.96
CA GLU A 60 1.84 13.69 -11.72
C GLU A 60 1.21 13.34 -13.07
N CYS A 61 1.79 12.37 -13.78
CA CYS A 61 1.38 12.03 -15.15
C CYS A 61 0.51 10.77 -15.21
N LYS A 62 0.22 10.13 -14.07
CA LYS A 62 -0.49 8.83 -14.00
C LYS A 62 0.13 7.76 -14.88
N THR A 63 1.44 7.89 -15.16
CA THR A 63 2.15 6.97 -16.04
C THR A 63 2.27 5.62 -15.34
N ASN A 64 1.80 4.57 -16.00
CA ASN A 64 1.97 3.22 -15.47
C ASN A 64 3.41 2.74 -15.70
N ALA A 65 3.84 1.75 -14.92
CA ALA A 65 5.22 1.25 -14.98
C ALA A 65 5.60 0.70 -16.37
N ARG A 66 4.65 0.16 -17.13
CA ARG A 66 4.91 -0.38 -18.47
C ARG A 66 5.25 0.74 -19.44
N GLU A 67 4.46 1.81 -19.45
CA GLU A 67 4.68 3.00 -20.27
C GLU A 67 5.99 3.69 -19.89
N TYR A 68 6.25 3.86 -18.60
CA TYR A 68 7.50 4.45 -18.14
C TYR A 68 8.71 3.62 -18.60
N TYR A 69 8.63 2.28 -18.51
CA TYR A 69 9.71 1.43 -19.02
C TYR A 69 9.85 1.54 -20.56
N GLN A 70 8.76 1.77 -21.31
CA GLN A 70 8.88 2.07 -22.74
C GLN A 70 9.55 3.43 -23.01
N ILE A 71 9.35 4.44 -22.16
CA ILE A 71 10.08 5.71 -22.22
C ILE A 71 11.58 5.41 -22.10
N ILE A 72 12.00 4.69 -21.05
CA ILE A 72 13.40 4.29 -20.85
C ILE A 72 13.99 3.57 -22.08
N ARG A 73 13.23 2.63 -22.68
CA ARG A 73 13.68 1.93 -23.90
C ARG A 73 13.85 2.87 -25.09
N ARG A 74 12.95 3.82 -25.28
CA ARG A 74 13.04 4.84 -26.34
C ARG A 74 14.18 5.83 -26.08
N THR A 75 14.43 6.21 -24.83
CA THR A 75 15.58 7.05 -24.47
C THR A 75 16.90 6.33 -24.75
N THR A 76 16.96 5.02 -24.46
CA THR A 76 18.15 4.20 -24.73
C THR A 76 18.43 4.02 -26.23
N SER A 77 17.40 3.74 -27.02
CA SER A 77 17.51 3.62 -28.48
C SER A 77 16.25 4.16 -29.15
N PRO A 78 16.28 5.43 -29.62
CA PRO A 78 15.12 6.03 -30.27
C PRO A 78 14.70 5.31 -31.56
N ALA A 79 15.68 4.85 -32.35
CA ALA A 79 15.43 4.16 -33.62
C ALA A 79 14.96 2.70 -33.42
N PHE A 80 15.47 2.01 -32.40
CA PHE A 80 15.22 0.58 -32.19
C PHE A 80 14.88 0.23 -30.73
N PRO A 81 13.81 0.82 -30.14
CA PRO A 81 13.47 0.59 -28.73
C PRO A 81 13.14 -0.88 -28.44
N HIS A 82 12.64 -1.61 -29.44
CA HIS A 82 12.34 -3.03 -29.34
C HIS A 82 13.58 -3.91 -29.12
N ARG A 83 14.78 -3.45 -29.52
CA ARG A 83 16.05 -4.17 -29.28
C ARG A 83 16.59 -3.98 -27.87
N VAL A 84 16.12 -2.96 -27.16
CA VAL A 84 16.46 -2.75 -25.75
C VAL A 84 15.78 -3.82 -24.92
N GLN A 85 16.57 -4.46 -24.05
CA GLN A 85 16.11 -5.60 -23.25
C GLN A 85 14.89 -5.23 -22.40
N ASP A 86 13.85 -6.08 -22.47
CA ASP A 86 12.68 -5.92 -21.63
C ASP A 86 12.94 -6.47 -20.22
N ARG A 87 12.91 -5.57 -19.23
CA ARG A 87 13.13 -5.86 -17.81
C ARG A 87 12.04 -5.30 -16.93
N TYR A 88 10.84 -5.21 -17.50
CA TYR A 88 9.65 -4.72 -16.83
C TYR A 88 9.33 -5.48 -15.54
N ARG A 89 9.55 -6.81 -15.51
CA ARG A 89 9.23 -7.63 -14.32
C ARG A 89 10.13 -7.31 -13.14
N GLU A 90 11.43 -7.17 -13.39
CA GLU A 90 12.41 -6.76 -12.39
C GLU A 90 12.16 -5.33 -11.94
N PHE A 91 11.82 -4.44 -12.88
CA PHE A 91 11.46 -3.06 -12.59
C PHE A 91 10.24 -2.97 -11.65
N MET A 92 9.16 -3.69 -11.94
CA MET A 92 7.96 -3.72 -11.09
C MET A 92 8.27 -4.15 -9.65
N ARG A 93 9.09 -5.18 -9.48
CA ARG A 93 9.50 -5.65 -8.15
C ARG A 93 10.28 -4.57 -7.40
N VAL A 94 11.26 -3.96 -8.07
CA VAL A 94 12.10 -2.92 -7.45
C VAL A 94 11.27 -1.68 -7.11
N VAL A 95 10.35 -1.28 -7.98
CA VAL A 95 9.42 -0.17 -7.72
C VAL A 95 8.60 -0.43 -6.46
N TRP A 96 8.02 -1.62 -6.30
CA TRP A 96 7.24 -1.95 -5.11
C TRP A 96 8.08 -1.90 -3.84
N GLN A 97 9.29 -2.46 -3.87
CA GLN A 97 10.22 -2.41 -2.74
C GLN A 97 10.65 -0.97 -2.44
N TRP A 98 10.96 -0.17 -3.47
CA TRP A 98 11.35 1.22 -3.33
C TRP A 98 10.24 2.05 -2.69
N GLN A 99 9.01 1.95 -3.20
CA GLN A 99 7.85 2.65 -2.64
C GLN A 99 7.61 2.26 -1.17
N HIS A 100 7.70 0.97 -0.85
CA HIS A 100 7.63 0.50 0.53
C HIS A 100 8.71 1.15 1.41
N LEU A 101 9.98 1.13 0.98
CA LEU A 101 11.08 1.74 1.71
C LEU A 101 10.90 3.25 1.89
N LYS A 102 10.37 3.96 0.89
CA LYS A 102 10.08 5.40 0.98
C LYS A 102 9.00 5.69 2.03
N VAL A 103 7.93 4.88 2.08
CA VAL A 103 6.87 5.00 3.10
C VAL A 103 7.39 4.67 4.49
N MET A 104 8.20 3.61 4.63
CA MET A 104 8.85 3.25 5.90
C MET A 104 9.73 4.39 6.40
N LYS A 105 10.61 4.93 5.54
CA LYS A 105 11.50 6.05 5.87
C LYS A 105 10.72 7.31 6.26
N TRP A 106 9.65 7.64 5.54
CA TRP A 106 8.80 8.79 5.87
C TRP A 106 8.28 8.68 7.31
N ASN A 107 7.80 7.50 7.70
CA ASN A 107 7.26 7.26 9.04
C ASN A 107 8.33 6.99 10.11
N GLY A 108 9.60 7.32 9.85
CA GLY A 108 10.68 7.23 10.85
C GLY A 108 11.30 5.83 11.00
N PHE A 109 10.87 4.84 10.22
CA PHE A 109 11.46 3.50 10.28
C PHE A 109 12.85 3.50 9.63
N GLY A 110 13.81 2.83 10.28
CA GLY A 110 15.20 2.75 9.83
C GLY A 110 16.13 3.85 10.36
N HIS A 111 15.61 4.82 11.13
CA HIS A 111 16.44 5.83 11.82
C HIS A 111 16.91 5.41 13.22
N GLY A 112 16.35 4.32 13.77
CA GLY A 112 16.65 3.81 15.09
C GLY A 112 16.84 2.29 15.10
N PRO A 113 16.75 1.62 16.26
CA PRO A 113 16.76 0.17 16.32
C PRO A 113 15.64 -0.42 15.45
N TYR A 114 15.82 -1.66 15.02
CA TYR A 114 14.78 -2.37 14.27
C TYR A 114 13.49 -2.43 15.08
N MET A 115 12.39 -2.02 14.46
CA MET A 115 11.04 -2.07 15.03
C MET A 115 10.13 -2.85 14.09
N THR A 116 9.34 -3.75 14.67
CA THR A 116 8.28 -4.43 13.92
C THR A 116 7.17 -3.43 13.62
N LEU A 117 6.65 -3.47 12.40
CA LEU A 117 5.57 -2.60 11.98
C LEU A 117 4.27 -2.96 12.71
N GLY A 118 3.69 -1.98 13.42
CA GLY A 118 2.39 -2.10 14.07
C GLY A 118 1.22 -1.70 13.17
N SER A 119 0.00 -1.98 13.64
CA SER A 119 -1.24 -1.65 12.96
C SER A 119 -1.38 -0.15 12.68
N GLY A 120 -1.54 0.20 11.40
CA GLY A 120 -1.80 1.57 10.96
C GLY A 120 -0.64 2.57 11.10
N GLN A 121 0.55 2.13 11.51
CA GLN A 121 1.68 3.04 11.79
C GLN A 121 2.25 3.76 10.56
N LEU A 122 1.96 3.29 9.35
CA LEU A 122 2.34 3.96 8.10
C LEU A 122 1.28 4.92 7.57
N ALA A 123 0.11 4.98 8.21
CA ALA A 123 -0.99 5.83 7.80
C ALA A 123 -1.07 7.09 8.66
N LEU A 124 -1.20 8.24 7.99
CA LEU A 124 -1.45 9.50 8.66
C LEU A 124 -2.95 9.65 8.93
N TRP A 125 -3.29 9.90 10.19
CA TRP A 125 -4.65 10.25 10.56
C TRP A 125 -4.93 11.74 10.32
N CYS A 126 -6.21 12.13 10.43
CA CYS A 126 -6.65 13.50 10.29
C CYS A 126 -6.02 14.43 11.33
N ALA A 127 -5.07 15.27 10.89
CA ALA A 127 -4.36 16.23 11.75
C ALA A 127 -5.29 17.23 12.47
N ALA A 128 -6.44 17.53 11.89
CA ALA A 128 -7.44 18.44 12.46
C ALA A 128 -8.46 17.74 13.38
N CYS A 129 -8.49 16.41 13.42
CA CYS A 129 -9.31 15.69 14.38
C CYS A 129 -8.66 15.71 15.77
N PRO A 130 -9.46 15.76 16.85
CA PRO A 130 -8.99 15.60 18.22
C PRO A 130 -8.21 14.29 18.39
N GLN A 131 -6.94 14.34 18.80
CA GLN A 131 -6.06 13.19 19.00
C GLN A 131 -5.40 13.29 20.38
N PRO A 132 -5.90 12.52 21.38
CA PRO A 132 -5.32 12.51 22.72
C PRO A 132 -3.82 12.18 22.68
N GLY A 133 -3.02 12.99 23.40
CA GLY A 133 -1.56 12.83 23.46
C GLY A 133 -0.79 13.30 22.22
N ILE A 134 -1.47 13.80 21.18
CA ILE A 134 -0.82 14.31 19.96
C ILE A 134 -1.09 15.81 19.79
N ASN A 135 -2.36 16.19 19.65
CA ASN A 135 -2.75 17.59 19.37
C ASN A 135 -3.77 18.15 20.38
N LEU A 136 -4.07 17.41 21.44
CA LEU A 136 -4.91 17.85 22.55
C LEU A 136 -4.05 18.20 23.76
N LEU A 137 -4.44 19.26 24.48
CA LEU A 137 -3.85 19.64 25.76
C LEU A 137 -4.12 18.56 26.82
N GLU A 138 -3.28 18.43 27.85
CA GLU A 138 -3.42 17.36 28.87
C GLU A 138 -4.76 17.38 29.60
N ASN A 139 -5.30 18.58 29.85
CA ASN A 139 -6.58 18.81 30.53
C ASN A 139 -7.80 18.82 29.60
N TRP A 140 -7.68 18.33 28.35
CA TRP A 140 -8.75 18.36 27.36
C TRP A 140 -10.07 17.72 27.83
N LYS A 141 -10.00 16.74 28.75
CA LYS A 141 -11.17 16.06 29.32
C LYS A 141 -12.04 16.99 30.17
N GLU A 142 -11.44 17.93 30.89
CA GLU A 142 -12.19 18.91 31.70
C GLU A 142 -12.96 19.88 30.79
N ASP A 143 -12.36 20.26 29.66
CA ASP A 143 -13.02 21.08 28.65
C ASP A 143 -14.07 20.30 27.84
N GLU A 144 -13.88 19.00 27.67
CA GLU A 144 -14.85 18.12 27.01
C GLU A 144 -16.19 18.07 27.75
N GLU A 145 -16.17 18.01 29.08
CA GLU A 145 -17.40 18.06 29.89
C GLU A 145 -18.24 19.31 29.61
N ARG A 146 -17.58 20.43 29.32
CA ARG A 146 -18.23 21.71 29.02
C ARG A 146 -18.60 21.86 27.55
N LYS A 147 -17.77 21.35 26.63
CA LYS A 147 -17.86 21.56 25.18
C LYS A 147 -17.55 20.27 24.40
N PRO A 148 -18.39 19.22 24.52
CA PRO A 148 -18.09 17.91 23.95
C PRO A 148 -17.97 17.93 22.43
N TYR A 149 -18.68 18.85 21.75
CA TYR A 149 -18.67 18.99 20.30
C TYR A 149 -17.29 19.34 19.70
N LEU A 150 -16.38 19.93 20.49
CA LEU A 150 -15.01 20.24 20.07
C LEU A 150 -14.15 18.97 19.98
N TYR A 151 -14.40 18.01 20.86
CA TYR A 151 -13.62 16.77 20.99
C TYR A 151 -14.28 15.56 20.31
N THR A 152 -15.55 15.70 19.93
CA THR A 152 -16.30 14.66 19.21
C THR A 152 -15.71 14.42 17.82
N GLN A 153 -15.29 13.18 17.57
CA GLN A 153 -14.97 12.69 16.24
C GLN A 153 -16.23 12.14 15.56
N THR A 154 -16.47 12.54 14.33
CA THR A 154 -17.54 11.97 13.49
C THR A 154 -16.88 11.16 12.38
N LEU A 155 -17.24 9.88 12.28
CA LEU A 155 -16.73 8.96 11.27
C LEU A 155 -17.83 8.62 10.27
N ASN A 156 -17.48 8.65 9.00
CA ASN A 156 -18.29 8.12 7.91
C ASN A 156 -17.74 6.75 7.53
N LEU A 157 -18.64 5.79 7.38
CA LEU A 157 -18.35 4.46 6.85
C LEU A 157 -18.94 4.40 5.45
N ASP A 158 -18.12 4.03 4.47
CA ASP A 158 -18.55 3.89 3.08
C ASP A 158 -17.93 2.66 2.44
N GLY A 159 -18.60 2.11 1.42
CA GLY A 159 -18.24 0.90 0.73
C GLY A 159 -18.22 1.08 -0.80
N ASN A 160 -17.07 0.82 -1.43
CA ASN A 160 -16.96 0.77 -2.88
C ASN A 160 -17.10 -0.68 -3.39
N MET A 161 -18.31 -1.03 -3.84
CA MET A 161 -18.62 -2.35 -4.41
C MET A 161 -18.18 -2.54 -5.87
N LYS A 162 -17.50 -1.55 -6.46
CA LYS A 162 -16.86 -1.69 -7.78
C LYS A 162 -15.36 -1.97 -7.67
N ALA A 163 -14.80 -1.92 -6.46
CA ALA A 163 -13.41 -2.28 -6.19
C ALA A 163 -13.26 -3.81 -6.11
N GLU A 164 -13.52 -4.47 -7.23
CA GLU A 164 -13.49 -5.93 -7.34
C GLU A 164 -12.07 -6.43 -7.62
N GLN A 165 -11.73 -7.56 -7.01
CA GLN A 165 -10.46 -8.25 -7.25
C GLN A 165 -10.72 -9.72 -7.61
N MET A 166 -10.23 -10.12 -8.77
CA MET A 166 -10.21 -11.52 -9.20
C MET A 166 -9.28 -12.36 -8.34
N VAL A 167 -9.62 -13.63 -8.15
CA VAL A 167 -8.72 -14.61 -7.51
C VAL A 167 -7.39 -14.62 -8.24
N GLN A 168 -6.32 -14.29 -7.52
CA GLN A 168 -4.98 -14.26 -8.08
C GLN A 168 -4.45 -15.68 -8.27
N LYS A 169 -3.74 -15.91 -9.39
CA LYS A 169 -3.09 -17.20 -9.68
C LYS A 169 -1.87 -17.47 -8.80
N TYR A 170 -1.27 -16.42 -8.26
CA TYR A 170 -0.08 -16.46 -7.44
C TYR A 170 -0.37 -15.74 -6.14
N VAL A 171 0.20 -16.25 -5.05
CA VAL A 171 0.12 -15.58 -3.74
C VAL A 171 1.09 -14.41 -3.77
N ASP A 172 0.55 -13.20 -3.76
CA ASP A 172 1.33 -11.98 -3.53
C ASP A 172 1.49 -11.74 -2.03
N LEU A 173 2.66 -11.25 -1.62
CA LEU A 173 2.95 -10.95 -0.21
C LEU A 173 2.82 -9.45 0.00
N ALA A 174 1.90 -9.04 0.87
CA ALA A 174 1.77 -7.65 1.26
C ALA A 174 2.99 -7.21 2.07
N LEU A 175 3.71 -6.19 1.59
CA LEU A 175 4.85 -5.61 2.30
C LEU A 175 4.44 -4.77 3.53
N THR A 176 3.17 -4.37 3.59
CA THR A 176 2.60 -3.50 4.64
C THR A 176 1.28 -4.07 5.16
N ASP A 177 1.20 -5.38 5.36
CA ASP A 177 -0.01 -6.04 5.87
C ASP A 177 -0.45 -5.41 7.21
N GLY A 178 -1.64 -4.80 7.24
CA GLY A 178 -2.14 -4.05 8.39
C GLY A 178 -1.39 -2.75 8.74
N GLY A 179 -0.27 -2.45 8.09
CA GLY A 179 0.59 -1.32 8.46
C GLY A 179 0.05 0.05 8.05
N GLY A 180 -0.86 0.09 7.07
CA GLY A 180 -1.43 1.33 6.53
C GLY A 180 -2.92 1.49 6.85
N PHE A 181 -3.70 1.94 5.85
CA PHE A 181 -5.14 2.09 6.00
C PHE A 181 -5.90 0.75 6.02
N MET A 182 -5.43 -0.24 5.27
CA MET A 182 -6.01 -1.58 5.26
C MET A 182 -5.72 -2.31 6.57
N VAL A 183 -6.70 -3.04 7.08
CA VAL A 183 -6.52 -3.99 8.19
C VAL A 183 -5.63 -5.16 7.75
N ALA A 184 -5.02 -5.84 8.72
CA ALA A 184 -4.25 -7.06 8.44
C ALA A 184 -5.19 -8.19 7.98
N ASP A 185 -4.82 -8.92 6.93
CA ASP A 185 -5.72 -9.93 6.34
C ASP A 185 -6.02 -11.06 7.33
N GLY A 186 -4.99 -11.66 7.95
CA GLY A 186 -5.16 -12.78 8.88
C GLY A 186 -6.16 -12.50 10.01
N PRO A 187 -5.90 -11.51 10.89
CA PRO A 187 -6.81 -11.14 11.97
C PRO A 187 -8.22 -10.76 11.48
N TYR A 188 -8.33 -10.14 10.30
CA TYR A 188 -9.61 -9.79 9.71
C TYR A 188 -10.42 -11.03 9.30
N GLN A 189 -9.78 -12.02 8.65
CA GLN A 189 -10.45 -13.28 8.32
C GLN A 189 -10.93 -14.02 9.56
N ASP A 190 -10.11 -14.06 10.62
CA ASP A 190 -10.48 -14.67 11.90
C ASP A 190 -11.72 -13.99 12.49
N SER A 191 -11.77 -12.64 12.45
CA SER A 191 -12.93 -11.87 12.92
C SER A 191 -14.20 -12.21 12.14
N ILE A 192 -14.11 -12.41 10.82
CA ILE A 192 -15.24 -12.80 9.98
C ILE A 192 -15.70 -14.23 10.32
N GLN A 193 -14.79 -15.15 10.60
CA GLN A 193 -15.14 -16.53 10.96
C GLN A 193 -15.89 -16.60 12.29
N CYS A 194 -15.48 -15.78 13.27
CA CYS A 194 -16.12 -15.69 14.58
C CYS A 194 -17.43 -14.88 14.59
N SER A 195 -17.73 -14.16 13.51
CA SER A 195 -18.87 -13.23 13.47
C SER A 195 -20.22 -13.90 13.22
N VAL A 196 -21.28 -13.36 13.83
CA VAL A 196 -22.64 -13.91 13.71
C VAL A 196 -23.31 -13.37 12.45
N LYS A 197 -23.65 -14.27 11.53
CA LYS A 197 -24.33 -13.94 10.27
C LYS A 197 -25.81 -13.66 10.52
N ILE A 198 -26.19 -12.38 10.51
CA ILE A 198 -27.59 -11.97 10.52
C ILE A 198 -28.11 -12.03 9.08
N LYS A 199 -29.11 -12.89 8.83
CA LYS A 199 -29.83 -12.89 7.55
C LYS A 199 -30.94 -11.85 7.63
N GLU A 200 -30.71 -10.67 7.09
CA GLU A 200 -31.78 -9.70 6.88
C GLU A 200 -32.73 -10.23 5.80
N LYS A 201 -34.01 -10.43 6.17
CA LYS A 201 -35.07 -10.69 5.21
C LYS A 201 -35.57 -9.36 4.69
N ALA A 202 -35.34 -9.08 3.41
CA ALA A 202 -35.96 -7.94 2.74
C ALA A 202 -37.49 -8.09 2.77
N THR A 203 -38.18 -7.17 3.45
CA THR A 203 -39.65 -7.11 3.54
C THR A 203 -40.29 -6.26 2.44
N CYS A 204 -39.48 -5.63 1.58
CA CYS A 204 -39.94 -4.74 0.51
C CYS A 204 -39.43 -5.21 -0.88
N ASN A 205 -40.30 -5.14 -1.89
CA ASN A 205 -39.99 -5.53 -3.28
C ASN A 205 -38.85 -4.74 -3.94
N ASN A 206 -38.57 -3.50 -3.49
CA ASN A 206 -37.57 -2.61 -4.11
C ASN A 206 -36.11 -2.86 -3.67
N LEU A 207 -35.85 -3.86 -2.83
CA LEU A 207 -34.49 -4.20 -2.37
C LEU A 207 -33.78 -5.22 -3.28
N TRP A 208 -34.26 -5.42 -4.51
CA TRP A 208 -33.63 -6.31 -5.51
C TRP A 208 -32.18 -5.93 -5.84
N ALA A 209 -31.82 -4.64 -5.77
CA ALA A 209 -30.44 -4.19 -5.96
C ALA A 209 -29.50 -4.72 -4.85
N ILE A 210 -29.99 -4.75 -3.61
CA ILE A 210 -29.26 -5.28 -2.45
C ILE A 210 -29.16 -6.82 -2.54
N SER A 211 -30.21 -7.50 -2.99
CA SER A 211 -30.17 -8.96 -3.16
C SER A 211 -29.22 -9.40 -4.28
N MET A 212 -29.13 -8.63 -5.39
CA MET A 212 -28.17 -8.88 -6.47
C MET A 212 -26.72 -8.57 -6.07
N GLY A 213 -26.47 -7.45 -5.35
CA GLY A 213 -25.13 -7.10 -4.87
C GLY A 213 -24.58 -8.06 -3.82
N ASN A 214 -25.45 -8.78 -3.10
CA ASN A 214 -25.08 -9.80 -2.12
C ASN A 214 -24.86 -11.20 -2.72
N MET A 215 -25.02 -11.37 -4.03
CA MET A 215 -24.73 -12.65 -4.69
C MET A 215 -23.22 -12.87 -4.81
N SER A 216 -22.77 -14.09 -4.53
CA SER A 216 -21.37 -14.45 -4.76
C SER A 216 -21.07 -14.48 -6.25
N SER A 217 -20.21 -13.59 -6.70
CA SER A 217 -19.59 -13.60 -8.02
C SER A 217 -18.54 -14.71 -8.12
N LYS A 218 -18.73 -15.65 -9.06
CA LYS A 218 -17.74 -16.71 -9.31
C LYS A 218 -16.42 -16.09 -9.80
N GLY A 219 -15.33 -16.35 -9.09
CA GLY A 219 -13.98 -15.93 -9.50
C GLY A 219 -13.47 -14.62 -8.88
N LEU A 220 -14.26 -13.92 -8.06
CA LEU A 220 -13.80 -12.79 -7.25
C LEU A 220 -13.34 -13.25 -5.87
N GLN A 221 -12.19 -12.75 -5.43
CA GLN A 221 -11.68 -12.87 -4.06
C GLN A 221 -12.17 -11.71 -3.19
N VAL A 222 -12.28 -10.52 -3.77
CA VAL A 222 -12.79 -9.31 -3.11
C VAL A 222 -13.89 -8.73 -4.00
N THR A 223 -15.06 -8.44 -3.41
CA THR A 223 -16.22 -7.87 -4.10
C THR A 223 -16.35 -6.36 -3.90
N GLY A 224 -15.53 -5.78 -3.02
CA GLY A 224 -15.54 -4.36 -2.74
C GLY A 224 -14.62 -4.02 -1.57
N ILE A 225 -14.47 -2.74 -1.29
CA ILE A 225 -13.66 -2.25 -0.17
C ILE A 225 -14.52 -1.32 0.69
N GLY A 226 -14.53 -1.57 1.99
CA GLY A 226 -15.10 -0.68 3.00
C GLY A 226 -14.02 0.19 3.62
N ALA A 227 -14.34 1.42 3.98
CA ALA A 227 -13.42 2.32 4.66
C ALA A 227 -14.15 3.18 5.68
N ALA A 228 -13.48 3.46 6.80
CA ALA A 228 -13.85 4.54 7.70
C ALA A 228 -13.06 5.79 7.35
N ALA A 229 -13.72 6.95 7.37
CA ALA A 229 -13.08 8.23 7.17
C ALA A 229 -13.65 9.28 8.13
N CYS A 230 -12.83 10.25 8.50
CA CYS A 230 -13.30 11.45 9.19
C CYS A 230 -14.40 12.14 8.35
N ALA A 231 -15.58 12.34 8.94
CA ALA A 231 -16.69 12.98 8.24
C ALA A 231 -16.42 14.44 7.89
N ARG A 232 -15.66 15.15 8.74
CA ARG A 232 -15.37 16.58 8.59
C ARG A 232 -14.31 16.85 7.51
N HIS A 233 -13.24 16.05 7.48
CA HIS A 233 -12.06 16.31 6.67
C HIS A 233 -11.77 15.24 5.62
N ARG A 234 -12.58 14.17 5.56
CA ARG A 234 -12.49 13.08 4.58
C ARG A 234 -11.14 12.35 4.54
N SER A 235 -10.39 12.39 5.65
CA SER A 235 -9.19 11.60 5.83
C SER A 235 -9.58 10.18 6.25
N PHE A 236 -9.00 9.15 5.62
CA PHE A 236 -9.25 7.76 5.96
C PHE A 236 -8.66 7.39 7.32
N CYS A 237 -9.38 6.59 8.11
CA CYS A 237 -8.87 6.14 9.40
C CYS A 237 -7.77 5.09 9.18
N PRO A 238 -6.60 5.22 9.82
CA PRO A 238 -5.60 4.16 9.84
C PRO A 238 -6.22 2.83 10.26
N HIS A 239 -5.77 1.73 9.64
CA HIS A 239 -6.18 0.37 9.99
C HIS A 239 -7.71 0.16 10.09
N SER A 240 -8.47 0.73 9.16
CA SER A 240 -9.94 0.67 9.15
C SER A 240 -10.55 0.24 7.82
N CYS A 241 -9.73 0.17 6.76
CA CYS A 241 -10.19 -0.25 5.45
C CYS A 241 -10.20 -1.77 5.37
N VAL A 242 -11.27 -2.35 4.84
CA VAL A 242 -11.52 -3.79 4.84
C VAL A 242 -11.94 -4.28 3.46
N ASN A 243 -11.57 -5.52 3.13
CA ASN A 243 -12.01 -6.17 1.90
C ASN A 243 -13.36 -6.87 2.13
N PHE A 244 -14.37 -6.50 1.35
CA PHE A 244 -15.65 -7.20 1.35
C PHE A 244 -15.58 -8.47 0.51
N GLN A 245 -16.21 -9.53 1.00
CA GLN A 245 -16.28 -10.82 0.32
C GLN A 245 -17.63 -11.07 -0.36
N LYS A 246 -18.69 -10.37 0.09
CA LYS A 246 -20.07 -10.52 -0.39
C LYS A 246 -20.88 -9.25 -0.15
N GLY A 247 -20.77 -8.26 -1.03
CA GLY A 247 -21.61 -7.04 -1.00
C GLY A 247 -21.64 -6.33 0.36
N GLU A 248 -22.76 -5.65 0.67
CA GLU A 248 -23.01 -4.96 1.95
C GLU A 248 -23.52 -5.94 3.02
N ARG A 249 -22.78 -7.03 3.28
CA ARG A 249 -23.13 -7.93 4.38
C ARG A 249 -22.65 -7.36 5.71
N SER A 250 -23.59 -6.90 6.52
CA SER A 250 -23.36 -6.61 7.93
C SER A 250 -23.07 -7.91 8.69
N VAL A 251 -21.99 -7.94 9.47
CA VAL A 251 -21.75 -9.02 10.42
C VAL A 251 -21.50 -8.44 11.80
N LEU A 252 -22.19 -8.97 12.80
CA LEU A 252 -22.04 -8.51 14.16
C LEU A 252 -20.82 -9.19 14.76
N ILE A 253 -19.83 -8.38 15.14
CA ILE A 253 -18.70 -8.83 15.95
C ILE A 253 -19.10 -8.56 17.41
N LEU A 254 -19.34 -9.62 18.16
CA LEU A 254 -19.52 -9.53 19.61
C LEU A 254 -18.14 -9.25 20.21
N LEU A 255 -17.85 -7.98 20.47
CA LEU A 255 -16.76 -7.61 21.37
C LEU A 255 -17.23 -7.99 22.78
N LEU A 256 -16.87 -9.20 23.22
CA LEU A 256 -17.04 -9.55 24.64
C LEU A 256 -16.13 -8.62 25.46
N PRO A 257 -16.65 -8.11 26.60
CA PRO A 257 -15.99 -7.08 27.41
C PRO A 257 -14.63 -7.50 27.98
#